data_AF-A0A854QKH6-F1
#
_entry.id   AF-A0A854QKH6-F1
#
_cell.length_a   1.000
_cell.length_b   1.000
_cell.length_c   1.000
_cell.angle_alpha   90.00
_cell.angle_beta   90.00
_cell.angle_gamma   90.00
#
_symmetry.space_group_name_H-M   'P 1'
#
loop_
_entity.id
_entity.type
_entity.pdbx_description
1 polymer ?
#
loop_
_entity_poly.entity_id
_entity_poly.type
_entity_poly.pdbx_seq_one_letter_code
_entity_poly.pdbx_strand_id
1 'polypeptide(L)'
;MFPSTQSKSETSVQSWDSSDPTICNERRAAEAFGILEQKDIEEDCNTRQPSTAKSYVISSSVFNPDTNKVERPFFTSLAPTHPSVTDNERTRRISIANELSCKITEGLKQSSEQWLPSCVKDGSTFELQRKEREIYNLLSKDDPYKETGLTFYPYVDMAESIPWDPLEVC
;
A
#
# COMPACT_ATOMS: atom_id res chain seq x y z
N MET A 1 -0.70 -20.68 18.34
CA MET A 1 -1.96 -20.16 17.79
C MET A 1 -1.59 -19.03 16.85
N PHE A 2 -1.66 -19.26 15.53
CA PHE A 2 -1.52 -18.17 14.55
C PHE A 2 -2.90 -17.58 14.31
N PRO A 3 -3.10 -16.26 14.41
CA PRO A 3 -4.39 -15.66 14.13
C PRO A 3 -4.69 -15.82 12.63
N SER A 4 -5.84 -16.41 12.34
CA SER A 4 -6.40 -16.61 11.01
C SER A 4 -6.77 -15.26 10.37
N THR A 5 -5.87 -14.66 9.60
CA THR A 5 -6.12 -13.36 8.93
C THR A 5 -5.45 -13.27 7.53
N GLN A 6 -5.65 -14.25 6.65
CA GLN A 6 -5.01 -14.25 5.31
C GLN A 6 -5.98 -14.40 4.13
N SER A 7 -7.21 -13.89 4.24
CA SER A 7 -8.26 -14.08 3.21
C SER A 7 -8.83 -12.79 2.61
N LYS A 8 -8.38 -11.61 3.05
CA LYS A 8 -8.99 -10.32 2.72
C LYS A 8 -7.94 -9.29 2.29
N SER A 9 -8.36 -8.34 1.47
CA SER A 9 -7.57 -7.15 1.16
C SER A 9 -7.22 -6.39 2.44
N GLU A 10 -6.01 -5.86 2.51
CA GLU A 10 -5.58 -4.99 3.60
C GLU A 10 -5.82 -3.52 3.20
N THR A 11 -6.17 -2.68 4.16
CA THR A 11 -6.23 -1.22 4.00
C THR A 11 -5.64 -0.58 5.24
N SER A 12 -4.64 0.27 5.05
CA SER A 12 -3.86 0.83 6.16
C SER A 12 -3.34 2.22 5.81
N VAL A 13 -3.08 3.02 6.83
CA VAL A 13 -2.50 4.36 6.74
C VAL A 13 -1.30 4.42 7.65
N GLN A 14 -0.15 4.77 7.09
CA GLN A 14 1.03 5.14 7.86
C GLN A 14 1.14 6.65 7.94
N SER A 15 1.53 7.18 9.09
CA SER A 15 1.74 8.60 9.31
C SER A 15 3.04 8.81 10.08
N TRP A 16 3.92 9.64 9.55
CA TRP A 16 5.17 10.04 10.18
C TRP A 16 5.08 11.47 10.65
N ASP A 17 5.49 11.69 11.90
CA ASP A 17 5.62 13.03 12.45
C ASP A 17 6.97 13.61 12.03
N SER A 18 6.95 14.80 11.44
CA SER A 18 8.19 15.50 11.06
C SER A 18 9.10 15.86 12.22
N SER A 19 8.55 15.93 13.45
CA SER A 19 9.32 16.23 14.66
C SER A 19 10.23 15.08 15.09
N ASP A 20 9.87 13.83 14.74
CA ASP A 20 10.68 12.65 15.05
C ASP A 20 10.52 11.58 13.95
N PRO A 21 11.54 11.36 13.10
CA PRO A 21 11.48 10.36 12.04
C PRO A 21 11.34 8.93 12.57
N THR A 22 11.68 8.67 13.83
CA THR A 22 11.57 7.33 14.42
C THR A 22 10.13 6.98 14.81
N ILE A 23 9.24 7.97 14.91
CA ILE A 23 7.84 7.78 15.28
C ILE A 23 6.97 7.62 14.02
N CYS A 24 6.55 6.38 13.79
CA CYS A 24 5.58 6.03 12.76
C CYS A 24 4.29 5.51 13.40
N ASN A 25 3.18 6.21 13.18
CA ASN A 25 1.85 5.73 13.53
C ASN A 25 1.27 4.93 12.36
N GLU A 26 0.86 3.71 12.60
CA GLU A 26 0.15 2.88 11.61
C GLU A 26 -1.28 2.66 12.11
N ARG A 27 -2.25 2.86 11.22
CA ARG A 27 -3.66 2.61 11.47
C ARG A 27 -4.19 1.71 10.39
N ARG A 28 -4.78 0.57 10.75
CA ARG A 28 -5.43 -0.34 9.82
C ARG A 28 -6.93 -0.11 9.87
N ALA A 29 -7.57 -0.04 8.72
CA ALA A 29 -9.03 -0.06 8.67
C ALA A 29 -9.54 -1.42 9.19
N ALA A 30 -10.76 -1.44 9.75
CA ALA A 30 -11.48 -2.69 9.94
C ALA A 30 -11.45 -3.47 8.63
N GLU A 31 -11.02 -4.73 8.67
CA GLU A 31 -10.84 -5.61 7.50
C GLU A 31 -11.75 -5.21 6.32
N ALA A 32 -11.17 -4.74 5.21
CA ALA A 32 -11.97 -4.44 4.02
C ALA A 32 -12.73 -5.73 3.65
N PHE A 33 -14.06 -5.66 3.67
CA PHE A 33 -14.89 -6.85 3.51
C PHE A 33 -14.72 -7.41 2.10
N GLY A 34 -13.90 -8.46 1.97
CA GLY A 34 -13.69 -9.18 0.72
C GLY A 34 -12.38 -8.80 0.01
N ILE A 35 -12.12 -9.52 -1.08
CA ILE A 35 -11.04 -9.19 -1.99
C ILE A 35 -11.57 -8.08 -2.89
N LEU A 36 -10.97 -6.90 -2.81
CA LEU A 36 -11.32 -5.79 -3.70
C LEU A 36 -10.89 -6.18 -5.12
N GLU A 37 -11.86 -6.24 -6.04
CA GLU A 37 -11.60 -6.40 -7.47
C GLU A 37 -11.69 -5.02 -8.12
N GLN A 38 -10.60 -4.63 -8.75
CA GLN A 38 -10.28 -3.26 -9.10
C GLN A 38 -10.93 -2.79 -10.42
N LYS A 39 -12.25 -2.97 -10.61
CA LYS A 39 -12.92 -2.61 -11.88
C LYS A 39 -12.72 -1.14 -12.27
N ASP A 40 -12.66 -0.24 -11.29
CA ASP A 40 -12.62 1.22 -11.53
C ASP A 40 -11.21 1.80 -11.65
N ILE A 41 -10.16 1.03 -11.34
CA ILE A 41 -8.77 1.50 -11.48
C ILE A 41 -8.16 1.07 -12.83
N GLU A 42 -8.87 0.21 -13.58
CA GLU A 42 -8.46 -0.20 -14.92
C GLU A 42 -8.45 0.95 -15.93
N GLU A 43 -9.39 1.90 -15.87
CA GLU A 43 -9.40 2.99 -16.87
C GLU A 43 -8.16 3.89 -16.74
N ASP A 44 -7.59 4.04 -15.53
CA ASP A 44 -6.48 4.98 -15.30
C ASP A 44 -5.11 4.29 -15.10
N CYS A 45 -5.04 3.09 -14.50
CA CYS A 45 -3.77 2.37 -14.31
C CYS A 45 -3.36 1.50 -15.51
N ASN A 46 -4.29 0.91 -16.28
CA ASN A 46 -3.94 0.02 -17.40
C ASN A 46 -3.49 0.76 -18.67
N THR A 47 -3.65 2.08 -18.74
CA THR A 47 -3.21 2.85 -19.91
C THR A 47 -1.68 3.02 -19.97
N ARG A 48 -0.92 2.63 -18.93
CA ARG A 48 0.52 2.93 -18.84
C ARG A 48 1.50 1.75 -18.88
N GLN A 49 1.09 0.48 -18.80
CA GLN A 49 1.96 -0.68 -19.07
C GLN A 49 1.20 -2.01 -19.10
N PRO A 50 1.59 -3.00 -19.94
CA PRO A 50 1.12 -4.37 -19.80
C PRO A 50 1.71 -4.95 -18.51
N SER A 51 0.92 -4.92 -17.44
CA SER A 51 1.32 -5.46 -16.14
C SER A 51 1.10 -6.98 -16.14
N THR A 52 2.17 -7.74 -15.89
CA THR A 52 2.08 -9.19 -15.59
C THR A 52 1.67 -9.45 -14.14
N ALA A 53 1.39 -8.41 -13.35
CA ALA A 53 1.00 -8.56 -11.96
C ALA A 53 -0.38 -9.19 -11.83
N LYS A 54 -0.53 -10.07 -10.84
CA LYS A 54 -1.76 -10.77 -10.50
C LYS A 54 -2.42 -10.24 -9.23
N SER A 55 -1.69 -9.43 -8.48
CA SER A 55 -2.16 -8.66 -7.33
C SER A 55 -1.35 -7.36 -7.23
N TYR A 56 -1.87 -6.39 -6.49
CA TYR A 56 -1.25 -5.08 -6.34
C TYR A 56 -1.21 -4.65 -4.89
N VAL A 57 -0.13 -3.97 -4.54
CA VAL A 57 -0.09 -2.96 -3.47
C VAL A 57 -0.36 -1.61 -4.14
N ILE A 58 -1.42 -0.95 -3.72
CA ILE A 58 -1.84 0.35 -4.26
C ILE A 58 -1.57 1.35 -3.14
N SER A 59 -0.64 2.26 -3.38
CA SER A 59 -0.25 3.26 -2.40
C SER A 59 -0.63 4.66 -2.86
N SER A 60 -0.97 5.50 -1.91
CA SER A 60 -0.95 6.94 -2.10
C SER A 60 -0.14 7.59 -1.01
N SER A 61 0.12 8.88 -1.17
CA SER A 61 0.94 9.64 -0.25
C SER A 61 0.49 11.09 -0.23
N VAL A 62 0.42 11.71 0.94
CA VAL A 62 0.14 13.13 1.10
C VAL A 62 1.08 13.75 2.13
N PHE A 63 1.49 14.99 1.88
CA PHE A 63 2.13 15.83 2.88
C PHE A 63 1.08 16.83 3.39
N ASN A 64 0.83 16.81 4.69
CA ASN A 64 -0.09 17.73 5.34
C ASN A 64 0.73 18.90 5.92
N PRO A 65 0.66 20.11 5.34
CA PRO A 65 1.45 21.26 5.79
C PRO A 65 1.01 21.79 7.17
N ASP A 66 -0.26 21.62 7.54
CA ASP A 66 -0.81 22.13 8.80
C ASP A 66 -0.31 21.34 10.00
N THR A 67 -0.12 20.03 9.82
CA THR A 67 0.39 19.13 10.86
C THR A 67 1.86 18.77 10.67
N ASN A 68 2.46 19.18 9.55
CA ASN A 68 3.78 18.79 9.10
C ASN A 68 3.96 17.26 9.14
N LYS A 69 2.96 16.52 8.63
CA LYS A 69 2.96 15.05 8.61
C LYS A 69 3.02 14.54 7.19
N VAL A 70 3.75 13.45 7.01
CA VAL A 70 3.72 12.66 5.77
C VAL A 70 2.84 11.44 6.05
N GLU A 71 1.82 11.25 5.21
CA GLU A 71 0.93 10.11 5.30
C GLU A 71 1.01 9.24 4.05
N ARG A 72 0.87 7.93 4.25
CA ARG A 72 0.85 6.91 3.21
C ARG A 72 -0.33 5.96 3.45
N PRO A 73 -1.51 6.25 2.92
CA PRO A 73 -2.54 5.24 2.75
C PRO A 73 -2.09 4.18 1.74
N PHE A 74 -2.45 2.93 1.98
CA PHE A 74 -2.30 1.87 1.01
C PHE A 74 -3.37 0.80 1.19
N PHE A 75 -3.64 0.07 0.13
CA PHE A 75 -4.45 -1.14 0.18
C PHE A 75 -3.95 -2.18 -0.80
N THR A 76 -4.42 -3.41 -0.64
CA THR A 76 -4.08 -4.51 -1.55
C THR A 76 -5.30 -4.95 -2.35
N SER A 77 -5.05 -5.36 -3.58
CA SER A 77 -6.11 -5.75 -4.52
C SER A 77 -5.66 -6.90 -5.39
N LEU A 78 -6.61 -7.67 -5.92
CA LEU A 78 -6.31 -8.54 -7.04
C LEU A 78 -6.28 -7.75 -8.34
N ALA A 79 -5.43 -8.19 -9.27
CA ALA A 79 -5.63 -7.87 -10.66
C ALA A 79 -6.90 -8.58 -11.17
N PRO A 80 -7.60 -8.03 -12.17
CA PRO A 80 -8.73 -8.70 -12.81
C PRO A 80 -8.36 -10.13 -13.23
N THR A 81 -9.12 -11.10 -12.75
CA THR A 81 -8.84 -12.52 -12.99
C THR A 81 -9.87 -13.13 -13.94
N HIS A 82 -9.41 -14.06 -14.79
CA HIS A 82 -10.31 -14.91 -15.54
C HIS A 82 -11.20 -15.73 -14.57
N PRO A 83 -12.47 -16.00 -14.91
CA PRO A 83 -13.40 -16.77 -14.05
C PRO A 83 -12.93 -18.17 -13.66
N SER A 84 -11.90 -18.71 -14.34
CA SER A 84 -11.31 -20.01 -14.04
C SER A 84 -10.30 -20.00 -12.89
N VAL A 85 -9.92 -18.82 -12.36
CA VAL A 85 -9.04 -18.74 -11.20
C VAL A 85 -9.83 -19.14 -9.95
N THR A 86 -9.31 -20.11 -9.20
CA THR A 86 -9.96 -20.62 -8.00
C THR A 86 -9.88 -19.62 -6.84
N ASP A 87 -10.83 -19.69 -5.90
CA ASP A 87 -10.81 -18.84 -4.70
C ASP A 87 -9.55 -19.06 -3.85
N ASN A 88 -9.00 -20.27 -3.83
CA ASN A 88 -7.73 -20.56 -3.16
C ASN A 88 -6.56 -19.78 -3.79
N GLU A 89 -6.51 -19.68 -5.11
CA GLU A 89 -5.47 -18.94 -5.82
C GLU A 89 -5.67 -17.42 -5.67
N ARG A 90 -6.92 -16.94 -5.69
CA ARG A 90 -7.28 -15.54 -5.36
C ARG A 90 -6.80 -15.18 -3.95
N THR A 91 -7.09 -16.05 -2.98
CA THR A 91 -6.66 -15.92 -1.58
C THR A 91 -5.14 -15.92 -1.44
N ARG A 92 -4.45 -16.82 -2.15
CA ARG A 92 -2.99 -16.88 -2.14
C ARG A 92 -2.36 -15.59 -2.65
N ARG A 93 -2.86 -15.05 -3.76
CA ARG A 93 -2.33 -13.81 -4.37
C ARG A 93 -2.52 -12.59 -3.49
N ILE A 94 -3.66 -12.46 -2.82
CA ILE A 94 -3.90 -11.34 -1.90
C ILE A 94 -3.04 -11.47 -0.64
N SER A 95 -2.85 -12.69 -0.12
CA SER A 95 -1.96 -12.93 1.02
C SER A 95 -0.51 -12.53 0.73
N ILE A 96 -0.01 -12.85 -0.47
CA ILE A 96 1.31 -12.42 -0.93
C ILE A 96 1.40 -10.88 -1.03
N ALA A 97 0.35 -10.22 -1.54
CA ALA A 97 0.32 -8.76 -1.62
C ALA A 97 0.32 -8.10 -0.23
N ASN A 98 -0.42 -8.66 0.74
CA ASN A 98 -0.42 -8.20 2.13
C ASN A 98 0.96 -8.38 2.78
N GLU A 99 1.62 -9.50 2.52
CA GLU A 99 2.97 -9.74 3.03
C GLU A 99 3.97 -8.74 2.44
N LEU A 100 3.88 -8.47 1.13
CA LEU A 100 4.71 -7.47 0.45
C LEU A 100 4.45 -6.07 1.03
N SER A 101 3.20 -5.67 1.26
CA SER A 101 2.88 -4.37 1.85
C SER A 101 3.40 -4.22 3.27
N CYS A 102 3.38 -5.30 4.08
CA CYS A 102 4.00 -5.31 5.40
C CYS A 102 5.52 -5.08 5.31
N LYS A 103 6.21 -5.76 4.38
CA LYS A 103 7.65 -5.60 4.19
C LYS A 103 8.03 -4.20 3.70
N ILE A 104 7.23 -3.63 2.79
CA ILE A 104 7.40 -2.23 2.36
C ILE A 104 7.22 -1.27 3.54
N THR A 105 6.16 -1.49 4.34
CA THR A 105 5.85 -0.71 5.55
C THR A 105 7.03 -0.71 6.52
N GLU A 106 7.58 -1.89 6.82
CA GLU A 106 8.75 -2.04 7.70
C GLU A 106 10.00 -1.37 7.13
N GLY A 107 10.27 -1.55 5.83
CA GLY A 107 11.42 -0.92 5.18
C GLY A 107 11.34 0.62 5.19
N LEU A 108 10.15 1.18 5.00
CA LEU A 108 9.91 2.62 5.08
C LEU A 108 10.12 3.15 6.51
N LYS A 109 9.63 2.42 7.52
CA LYS A 109 9.86 2.73 8.95
C LYS A 109 11.35 2.72 9.29
N GLN A 110 12.08 1.69 8.88
CA GLN A 110 13.51 1.54 9.17
C GLN A 110 14.39 2.57 8.45
N SER A 111 13.90 3.19 7.38
CA SER A 111 14.65 4.15 6.57
C SER A 111 14.12 5.57 6.63
N SER A 112 13.21 5.88 7.55
CA SER A 112 12.54 7.19 7.68
C SER A 112 13.50 8.37 7.75
N GLU A 113 14.61 8.23 8.47
CA GLU A 113 15.67 9.25 8.58
C GLU A 113 16.28 9.63 7.22
N GLN A 114 16.20 8.76 6.21
CA GLN A 114 16.81 8.98 4.89
C GLN A 114 15.91 9.79 3.93
N TRP A 115 14.59 9.79 4.15
CA TRP A 115 13.63 10.37 3.20
C TRP A 115 12.68 11.40 3.82
N LEU A 116 12.34 11.28 5.11
CA LEU A 116 11.39 12.17 5.77
C LEU A 116 11.87 13.63 5.82
N PRO A 117 13.14 13.94 6.13
CA PRO A 117 13.60 15.33 6.16
C PRO A 117 13.44 16.06 4.83
N SER A 118 13.67 15.36 3.71
CA SER A 118 13.47 15.94 2.37
C SER A 118 11.99 16.18 2.08
N CYS A 119 11.11 15.26 2.48
CA CYS A 119 9.66 15.46 2.31
C CYS A 119 9.16 16.70 3.05
N VAL A 120 9.64 16.91 4.27
CA VAL A 120 9.31 18.08 5.09
C VAL A 120 9.88 19.36 4.50
N LYS A 121 11.15 19.33 4.10
CA LYS A 121 11.84 20.50 3.52
C LYS A 121 11.16 20.98 2.23
N ASP A 122 10.76 20.04 1.38
CA ASP A 122 10.22 20.33 0.05
C ASP A 122 8.68 20.39 0.04
N GLY A 123 8.03 20.08 1.17
CA GLY A 123 6.57 20.01 1.28
C GLY A 123 5.95 19.00 0.32
N SER A 124 6.63 17.87 0.08
CA SER A 124 6.34 16.93 -1.00
C SER A 124 6.54 15.49 -0.56
N THR A 125 5.82 14.54 -1.15
CA THR A 125 5.98 13.10 -0.89
C THR A 125 6.84 12.37 -1.90
N PHE A 126 7.52 13.11 -2.79
CA PHE A 126 8.36 12.53 -3.83
C PHE A 126 9.40 11.55 -3.29
N GLU A 127 10.09 11.93 -2.21
CA GLU A 127 11.15 11.10 -1.62
C GLU A 127 10.60 9.84 -0.93
N LEU A 128 9.40 9.92 -0.34
CA LEU A 128 8.67 8.76 0.16
C LEU A 128 8.35 7.78 -0.99
N GLN A 129 7.72 8.27 -2.07
CA GLN A 129 7.36 7.42 -3.22
C GLN A 129 8.60 6.80 -3.88
N ARG A 130 9.70 7.55 -3.96
CA ARG A 130 10.99 7.07 -4.46
C ARG A 130 11.51 5.92 -3.60
N LYS A 131 11.54 6.10 -2.27
CA LYS A 131 12.03 5.10 -1.33
C LYS A 131 11.15 3.84 -1.33
N GLU A 132 9.84 4.01 -1.38
CA GLU A 132 8.89 2.91 -1.48
C GLU A 132 9.15 2.06 -2.73
N ARG A 133 9.37 2.71 -3.88
CA ARG A 133 9.71 2.02 -5.13
C ARG A 133 11.05 1.31 -5.07
N GLU A 134 12.06 1.89 -4.42
CA GLU A 134 13.35 1.23 -4.19
C GLU A 134 13.19 -0.05 -3.37
N ILE A 135 12.46 0.01 -2.26
CA ILE A 135 12.18 -1.16 -1.40
C ILE A 135 11.42 -2.22 -2.18
N TYR A 136 10.35 -1.82 -2.89
CA TYR A 136 9.59 -2.74 -3.73
C TYR A 136 10.46 -3.42 -4.79
N ASN A 137 11.29 -2.67 -5.52
CA ASN A 137 12.16 -3.23 -6.58
C ASN A 137 13.20 -4.23 -6.04
N LEU A 138 13.57 -4.13 -4.76
CA LEU A 138 14.42 -5.12 -4.10
C LEU A 138 13.62 -6.37 -3.79
N LEU A 139 12.43 -6.22 -3.18
CA LEU A 139 11.56 -7.33 -2.78
C LEU A 139 10.96 -8.08 -3.97
N SER A 140 10.55 -7.38 -5.03
CA SER A 140 9.84 -7.95 -6.19
C SER A 140 10.69 -8.94 -7.01
N LYS A 141 11.99 -9.04 -6.72
CA LYS A 141 12.89 -10.03 -7.32
C LYS A 141 12.73 -11.42 -6.70
N ASP A 142 12.23 -11.50 -5.48
CA ASP A 142 12.07 -12.75 -4.73
C ASP A 142 10.83 -13.52 -5.19
N ASP A 143 10.91 -14.86 -5.15
CA ASP A 143 9.94 -15.75 -5.78
C ASP A 143 8.51 -15.82 -5.20
N PRO A 144 8.14 -15.23 -4.03
CA PRO A 144 6.72 -15.01 -3.79
C PRO A 144 6.22 -13.73 -4.49
N TYR A 145 7.03 -12.69 -4.66
CA TYR A 145 6.56 -11.33 -5.00
C TYR A 145 6.64 -10.96 -6.47
N LYS A 146 7.26 -11.78 -7.33
CA LYS A 146 7.43 -11.49 -8.77
C LYS A 146 6.12 -11.14 -9.50
N GLU A 147 5.00 -11.68 -9.04
CA GLU A 147 3.68 -11.47 -9.63
C GLU A 147 2.84 -10.43 -8.88
N THR A 148 3.42 -9.72 -7.91
CA THR A 148 2.75 -8.62 -7.19
C THR A 148 3.30 -7.29 -7.67
N GLY A 149 2.43 -6.38 -8.09
CA GLY A 149 2.78 -5.04 -8.54
C GLY A 149 2.72 -4.00 -7.42
N LEU A 150 3.48 -2.92 -7.56
CA LEU A 150 3.29 -1.67 -6.81
C LEU A 150 2.78 -0.59 -7.77
N THR A 151 1.66 0.04 -7.44
CA THR A 151 1.14 1.20 -8.17
C THR A 151 0.84 2.36 -7.24
N PHE A 152 0.91 3.58 -7.77
CA PHE A 152 0.64 4.81 -7.05
C PHE A 152 -0.65 5.43 -7.57
N TYR A 153 -1.56 5.75 -6.66
CA TYR A 153 -2.83 6.40 -6.97
C TYR A 153 -2.86 7.80 -6.36
N PRO A 154 -3.48 8.81 -7.01
CA PRO A 154 -3.63 10.13 -6.40
C PRO A 154 -4.39 10.05 -5.06
N TYR A 155 -3.97 10.86 -4.08
CA TYR A 155 -4.52 10.78 -2.71
C TYR A 155 -5.99 11.17 -2.66
N VAL A 156 -6.39 12.17 -3.45
CA VAL A 156 -7.78 12.64 -3.54
C VAL A 156 -8.69 11.48 -3.97
N ASP A 157 -8.32 10.80 -5.05
CA ASP A 157 -9.11 9.70 -5.60
C ASP A 157 -9.13 8.48 -4.66
N MET A 158 -8.03 8.22 -3.94
CA MET A 158 -7.97 7.16 -2.94
C MET A 158 -8.82 7.49 -1.70
N ALA A 159 -8.82 8.73 -1.23
CA ALA A 159 -9.62 9.17 -0.10
C ALA A 159 -11.13 9.12 -0.38
N GLU A 160 -11.53 9.36 -1.63
CA GLU A 160 -12.92 9.23 -2.08
C GLU A 160 -13.32 7.75 -2.29
N SER A 161 -12.39 6.88 -2.68
CA SER A 161 -12.65 5.47 -3.02
C SER A 161 -12.61 4.53 -1.82
N ILE A 162 -11.99 4.93 -0.71
CA ILE A 162 -11.87 4.11 0.50
C ILE A 162 -12.80 4.71 1.56
N PRO A 163 -13.99 4.13 1.81
CA PRO A 163 -14.78 4.50 2.96
C PRO A 163 -14.01 4.14 4.23
N TRP A 164 -13.35 5.14 4.82
CA TRP A 164 -12.60 5.01 6.06
C TRP A 164 -13.58 5.04 7.23
N ASP A 165 -13.92 3.87 7.77
CA ASP A 165 -14.59 3.76 9.07
C ASP A 165 -13.51 3.43 10.13
N PRO A 166 -13.08 4.41 10.94
CA PRO A 166 -12.02 4.20 11.91
C PRO A 166 -12.53 3.30 13.04
N LEU A 167 -12.10 2.04 13.07
CA LEU A 167 -12.13 1.30 14.33
C LEU A 167 -11.00 1.82 15.22
N GLU A 168 -11.38 2.27 16.42
CA GLU A 168 -10.45 2.61 17.49
C GLU A 168 -9.51 1.43 17.79
N VAL A 169 -8.25 1.81 17.95
CA VAL A 169 -7.05 1.04 18.31
C VAL A 169 -7.33 -0.20 19.17
N CYS A 170 -6.74 -1.35 18.79
CA CYS A 170 -6.41 -2.44 19.73
C CYS A 170 -4.94 -2.32 20.13
#